data_AF-A0A9P3FEH6-F1
#
_entry.id   AF-A0A9P3FEH6-F1
#
_cell.length_a   1.000
_cell.length_b   1.000
_cell.length_c   1.000
_cell.angle_alpha   90.00
_cell.angle_beta   90.00
_cell.angle_gamma   90.00
#
_symmetry.space_group_name_H-M   'P 1'
#
loop_
_entity.id
_entity.type
_entity.pdbx_description
1 polymer ?
#
loop_
_entity_poly.entity_id
_entity_poly.type
_entity_poly.pdbx_seq_one_letter_code
_entity_poly.pdbx_strand_id
1 'polypeptide(L)'
;MAPTKPMLSWHSDVSQFIEASSEEIMNYCAQPSVSAVASCQNIRRLSETLVVKFGFEVTKSEYKNQLFVYDMLANKKIKIARLYRFFRAVDSYGFSNGYLVTEYVREQRLQELNEPKPRRHSSLQV
;
A
#
# COMPACT_ATOMS: atom_id res chain seq x y z
N MET A 1 14.18 -29.73 10.71
CA MET A 1 12.90 -29.03 10.43
C MET A 1 13.26 -27.64 9.95
N ALA A 2 12.88 -27.27 8.72
CA ALA A 2 13.02 -25.89 8.28
C ALA A 2 12.05 -25.02 9.09
N PRO A 3 12.45 -23.80 9.52
CA PRO A 3 11.51 -22.90 10.17
C PRO A 3 10.36 -22.62 9.21
N THR A 4 9.13 -22.89 9.64
CA THR A 4 7.91 -22.50 8.95
C THR A 4 7.94 -20.98 8.79
N LYS A 5 8.04 -20.50 7.55
CA LYS A 5 8.02 -19.07 7.24
C LYS A 5 6.78 -18.44 7.89
N PRO A 6 6.92 -17.32 8.62
CA PRO A 6 5.79 -16.72 9.31
C PRO A 6 4.71 -16.31 8.31
N MET A 7 3.47 -16.74 8.57
CA MET A 7 2.30 -16.40 7.76
C MET A 7 2.07 -14.88 7.79
N LEU A 8 1.79 -14.29 6.62
CA LEU A 8 1.48 -12.85 6.51
C LEU A 8 0.24 -12.49 7.35
N SER A 9 0.30 -11.34 8.00
CA SER A 9 -0.77 -10.81 8.84
C SER A 9 -0.83 -9.28 8.77
N TRP A 10 -1.87 -8.69 9.37
CA TRP A 10 -2.00 -7.23 9.46
C TRP A 10 -0.80 -6.55 10.14
N HIS A 11 -0.15 -7.25 11.06
CA HIS A 11 1.02 -6.76 11.81
C HIS A 11 2.35 -7.07 11.13
N SER A 12 2.32 -7.72 9.95
CA SER A 12 3.54 -7.95 9.19
C SER A 12 4.12 -6.63 8.70
N ASP A 13 5.44 -6.49 8.79
CA ASP A 13 6.14 -5.31 8.34
C ASP A 13 6.33 -5.30 6.81
N VAL A 14 6.90 -4.19 6.32
CA VAL A 14 7.12 -3.98 4.90
C VAL A 14 8.06 -5.03 4.30
N SER A 15 9.13 -5.40 5.01
CA SER A 15 10.12 -6.36 4.55
C SER A 15 9.50 -7.75 4.39
N GLN A 16 8.65 -8.17 5.33
CA GLN A 16 7.94 -9.44 5.25
C GLN A 16 7.04 -9.53 4.00
N PHE A 17 6.33 -8.46 3.65
CA PHE A 17 5.54 -8.42 2.41
C PHE A 17 6.41 -8.37 1.15
N ILE A 18 7.58 -7.74 1.19
CA ILE A 18 8.51 -7.69 0.06
C ILE A 18 9.11 -9.08 -0.22
N GLU A 19 9.54 -9.78 0.84
CA GLU A 19 10.18 -11.10 0.80
C GLU A 19 9.19 -12.27 0.69
N ALA A 20 7.89 -12.01 0.89
CA ALA A 20 6.85 -12.98 0.61
C ALA A 20 6.90 -13.45 -0.85
N SER A 21 6.53 -14.69 -1.10
CA SER A 21 6.27 -15.17 -2.46
C SER A 21 5.02 -14.48 -3.03
N SER A 22 4.89 -14.50 -4.36
CA SER A 22 3.69 -13.99 -5.02
C SER A 22 2.42 -14.69 -4.53
N GLU A 23 2.51 -16.00 -4.30
CA GLU A 23 1.41 -16.83 -3.82
C GLU A 23 0.99 -16.48 -2.39
N GLU A 24 1.94 -16.25 -1.48
CA GLU A 24 1.64 -15.80 -0.12
C GLU A 24 0.84 -14.49 -0.11
N ILE A 25 1.23 -13.52 -0.95
CA ILE A 25 0.51 -12.24 -1.06
C ILE A 25 -0.88 -12.44 -1.65
N MET A 26 -1.02 -13.27 -2.70
CA MET A 26 -2.33 -13.56 -3.28
C MET A 26 -3.27 -14.21 -2.28
N ASN A 27 -2.79 -15.25 -1.60
CA ASN A 27 -3.57 -15.99 -0.61
C ASN A 27 -4.01 -15.06 0.52
N TYR A 28 -3.14 -14.15 0.95
CA TYR A 28 -3.50 -13.11 1.91
C TYR A 28 -4.60 -12.18 1.36
N CYS A 29 -4.49 -11.70 0.12
CA CYS A 29 -5.49 -10.81 -0.49
C CYS A 29 -6.87 -11.46 -0.69
N ALA A 30 -6.91 -12.79 -0.83
CA ALA A 30 -8.13 -13.56 -0.98
C ALA A 30 -8.89 -13.76 0.34
N GLN A 31 -8.27 -13.46 1.49
CA GLN A 31 -8.92 -13.61 2.79
C GLN A 31 -10.04 -12.56 2.96
N PRO A 32 -11.24 -12.95 3.43
CA PRO A 32 -12.35 -12.02 3.65
C PRO A 32 -12.05 -10.90 4.65
N SER A 33 -11.12 -11.13 5.58
CA SER A 33 -10.67 -10.18 6.60
C SER A 33 -9.83 -9.04 6.02
N VAL A 34 -9.27 -9.20 4.82
CA VAL A 34 -8.45 -8.16 4.18
C VAL A 34 -9.38 -7.18 3.47
N SER A 35 -9.52 -6.00 4.06
CA SER A 35 -10.49 -5.01 3.62
C SER A 35 -10.13 -4.41 2.26
N ALA A 36 -11.16 -4.23 1.44
CA ALA A 36 -11.09 -3.36 0.29
C ALA A 36 -10.85 -1.92 0.75
N VAL A 37 -10.05 -1.16 0.00
CA VAL A 37 -9.90 0.27 0.25
C VAL A 37 -11.04 1.01 -0.45
N ALA A 38 -11.92 1.62 0.36
CA ALA A 38 -13.11 2.31 -0.12
C ALA A 38 -13.99 1.40 -1.02
N SER A 39 -14.51 1.93 -2.14
CA SER A 39 -15.29 1.19 -3.12
C SER A 39 -14.44 0.45 -4.17
N CYS A 40 -13.11 0.51 -4.08
CA CYS A 40 -12.20 -0.10 -5.05
C CYS A 40 -11.97 -1.57 -4.72
N GLN A 41 -12.71 -2.46 -5.39
CA GLN A 41 -12.59 -3.91 -5.21
C GLN A 41 -11.20 -4.47 -5.54
N ASN A 42 -10.41 -3.75 -6.33
CA ASN A 42 -9.10 -4.14 -6.82
C ASN A 42 -7.93 -3.56 -6.00
N ILE A 43 -8.23 -2.93 -4.86
CA ILE A 43 -7.24 -2.44 -3.90
C ILE A 43 -7.51 -3.11 -2.55
N ARG A 44 -6.47 -3.69 -1.96
CA ARG A 44 -6.53 -4.35 -0.65
C ARG A 44 -5.49 -3.75 0.28
N ARG A 45 -5.88 -3.53 1.53
CA ARG A 45 -4.96 -3.01 2.55
C ARG A 45 -4.22 -4.16 3.22
N LEU A 46 -2.90 -4.16 3.09
CA LEU A 46 -2.06 -5.26 3.58
C LEU A 46 -1.72 -5.08 5.07
N SER A 47 -1.44 -3.84 5.45
CA SER A 47 -1.10 -3.41 6.80
C SER A 47 -1.48 -1.93 7.00
N GLU A 48 -1.08 -1.34 8.13
CA GLU A 48 -1.28 0.10 8.36
C GLU A 48 -0.62 1.00 7.30
N THR A 49 0.46 0.52 6.68
CA THR A 49 1.37 1.29 5.81
C THR A 49 1.47 0.75 4.39
N LEU A 50 0.80 -0.37 4.08
CA LEU A 50 0.85 -1.02 2.77
C LEU A 50 -0.52 -1.27 2.18
N VAL A 51 -0.61 -1.11 0.87
CA VAL A 51 -1.70 -1.60 0.03
C VAL A 51 -1.16 -2.38 -1.15
N VAL A 52 -2.02 -3.19 -1.74
CA VAL A 52 -1.80 -3.78 -3.05
C VAL A 52 -2.92 -3.38 -3.99
N LYS A 53 -2.55 -2.91 -5.17
CA LYS A 53 -3.44 -2.80 -6.33
C LYS A 53 -3.22 -4.02 -7.20
N PHE A 54 -4.30 -4.66 -7.67
CA PHE A 54 -4.19 -5.82 -8.55
C PHE A 54 -5.27 -5.83 -9.62
N GLY A 55 -5.05 -6.61 -10.69
CA GLY A 55 -6.02 -6.79 -11.76
C GLY A 55 -5.38 -6.86 -13.14
N PHE A 56 -6.22 -7.07 -14.15
CA PHE A 56 -5.78 -7.26 -15.53
C PHE A 56 -5.01 -6.06 -16.10
N GLU A 57 -5.44 -4.85 -15.75
CA GLU A 57 -4.85 -3.60 -16.24
C GLU A 57 -3.60 -3.14 -15.46
N VAL A 58 -3.24 -3.84 -14.38
CA VAL A 58 -2.03 -3.52 -13.61
C VAL A 58 -0.82 -4.08 -14.34
N THR A 59 0.04 -3.19 -14.86
CA THR A 59 1.14 -3.59 -15.73
C THR A 59 2.53 -3.28 -15.16
N LYS A 60 3.54 -3.97 -15.70
CA LYS A 60 4.95 -3.64 -15.41
C LYS A 60 5.29 -2.21 -15.85
N SER A 61 4.65 -1.70 -16.90
CA SER A 61 4.83 -0.33 -17.39
C SER A 61 4.27 0.68 -16.38
N GLU A 62 3.11 0.42 -15.79
CA GLU A 62 2.57 1.24 -14.69
C GLU A 62 3.57 1.30 -13.52
N TYR A 63 4.08 0.16 -13.07
CA TYR A 63 5.08 0.10 -12.00
C TYR A 63 6.32 0.95 -12.31
N LYS A 64 6.89 0.80 -13.51
CA LYS A 64 8.08 1.58 -13.93
C LYS A 64 7.80 3.07 -14.01
N ASN A 65 6.64 3.46 -14.54
CA ASN A 65 6.26 4.86 -14.66
C ASN A 65 6.09 5.50 -13.27
N GLN A 66 5.45 4.80 -12.33
CA GLN A 66 5.28 5.33 -10.98
C GLN A 66 6.60 5.39 -10.19
N LEU A 67 7.49 4.41 -10.37
CA LEU A 67 8.86 4.48 -9.83
C LEU A 67 9.61 5.70 -10.36
N PHE A 68 9.57 5.94 -11.68
CA PHE A 68 10.19 7.10 -12.30
C PHE A 68 9.65 8.41 -11.70
N VAL A 69 8.33 8.52 -11.53
CA VAL A 69 7.70 9.70 -10.92
C VAL A 69 8.11 9.87 -9.46
N TYR A 70 8.20 8.77 -8.69
CA TYR A 70 8.67 8.78 -7.31
C TYR A 70 10.09 9.34 -7.21
N ASP A 71 11.01 8.83 -8.04
CA ASP A 71 12.42 9.28 -8.06
C ASP A 71 12.55 10.73 -8.52
N MET A 72 11.80 11.14 -9.55
CA MET A 72 11.77 12.51 -10.06
C MET A 72 11.32 13.53 -8.98
N LEU A 73 10.43 13.11 -8.09
CA LEU A 73 9.82 13.97 -7.07
C LEU A 73 10.43 13.80 -5.68
N ALA A 74 11.45 12.95 -5.51
CA ALA A 74 12.09 12.68 -4.22
C ALA A 74 12.57 13.94 -3.48
N ASN A 75 12.99 14.98 -4.23
CA ASN A 75 13.46 16.26 -3.68
C ASN A 75 12.39 17.36 -3.66
N LYS A 76 11.12 17.03 -3.92
CA LYS A 76 10.00 17.98 -3.92
C LYS A 76 9.18 17.83 -2.64
N LYS A 77 8.46 18.88 -2.26
CA LYS A 77 7.53 18.87 -1.11
C LYS A 77 6.21 18.13 -1.40
N ILE A 78 6.23 17.12 -2.27
CA ILE A 78 5.06 16.34 -2.66
C ILE A 78 5.30 14.91 -2.20
N LYS A 79 4.42 14.39 -1.32
CA LYS A 79 4.46 13.00 -0.92
C LYS A 79 3.79 12.13 -1.98
N ILE A 80 4.53 11.15 -2.49
CA ILE A 80 4.00 10.11 -3.39
C ILE A 80 4.25 8.75 -2.74
N ALA A 81 3.31 7.83 -2.94
CA ALA A 81 3.43 6.47 -2.44
C ALA A 81 4.71 5.82 -3.00
N ARG A 82 5.51 5.24 -2.11
CA ARG A 82 6.66 4.42 -2.52
C ARG A 82 6.20 3.09 -3.11
N LEU A 83 6.78 2.71 -4.24
CA LEU A 83 6.53 1.43 -4.90
C LEU A 83 7.54 0.40 -4.38
N TYR A 84 7.05 -0.76 -3.97
CA TYR A 84 7.89 -1.81 -3.38
C TYR A 84 8.11 -2.98 -4.33
N ARG A 85 7.05 -3.44 -5.01
CA ARG A 85 7.14 -4.64 -5.83
C ARG A 85 6.03 -4.72 -6.88
N PHE A 86 6.38 -5.23 -8.05
CA PHE A 86 5.45 -5.69 -9.07
C PHE A 86 5.65 -7.18 -9.36
N PHE A 87 4.55 -7.91 -9.55
CA PHE A 87 4.57 -9.28 -10.07
C PHE A 87 3.28 -9.59 -10.83
N ARG A 88 3.30 -10.67 -11.64
CA ARG A 88 2.08 -11.26 -12.20
C ARG A 88 1.76 -12.56 -11.50
N ALA A 89 0.48 -12.86 -11.37
CA ALA A 89 0.03 -14.14 -10.89
C ALA A 89 -1.33 -14.51 -11.46
N VAL A 90 -1.63 -15.81 -11.48
CA VAL A 90 -2.85 -16.37 -12.05
C VAL A 90 -3.87 -16.57 -10.93
N ASP A 91 -5.07 -16.01 -11.05
CA ASP A 91 -6.12 -16.20 -10.05
C ASP A 91 -6.83 -17.56 -10.18
N SER A 92 -7.79 -17.83 -9.30
CA SER A 92 -8.57 -19.08 -9.29
C SER A 92 -9.38 -19.33 -10.56
N TYR A 93 -9.58 -18.29 -11.40
CA TYR A 93 -10.31 -18.38 -12.66
C TYR A 93 -9.37 -18.53 -13.87
N GLY A 94 -8.05 -18.59 -13.64
CA GLY A 94 -7.06 -18.74 -14.71
C GLY A 94 -6.61 -17.41 -15.34
N PHE A 95 -7.04 -16.26 -14.83
CA PHE A 95 -6.65 -14.97 -15.38
C PHE A 95 -5.31 -14.48 -14.78
N SER A 96 -4.40 -14.05 -15.65
CA SER A 96 -3.12 -13.47 -15.22
C SER A 96 -3.28 -11.99 -14.87
N ASN A 97 -3.36 -11.71 -13.57
CA ASN A 97 -3.44 -10.37 -13.02
C ASN A 97 -2.05 -9.82 -12.67
N GLY A 98 -1.86 -8.51 -12.82
CA GLY A 98 -0.73 -7.81 -12.22
C GLY A 98 -1.03 -7.47 -10.77
N TYR A 99 0.01 -7.42 -9.94
CA TYR A 99 -0.03 -7.02 -8.54
C TYR A 99 1.04 -5.96 -8.30
N LEU A 100 0.66 -4.90 -7.60
CA LEU A 100 1.48 -3.74 -7.30
C LEU A 100 1.42 -3.44 -5.81
N VAL A 101 2.48 -3.81 -5.08
CA VAL A 101 2.63 -3.52 -3.65
C VAL A 101 3.22 -2.12 -3.48
N THR A 102 2.50 -1.27 -2.77
CA THR A 102 2.83 0.16 -2.63
C THR A 102 2.49 0.69 -1.24
N GLU A 103 3.10 1.81 -0.87
CA GLU A 103 2.82 2.52 0.38
C GLU A 103 1.34 2.95 0.44
N TYR A 104 0.71 2.71 1.58
CA TYR A 104 -0.56 3.33 1.90
C TYR A 104 -0.32 4.77 2.38
N VAL A 105 -0.64 5.73 1.53
CA VAL A 105 -0.63 7.15 1.90
C VAL A 105 -1.94 7.45 2.62
N ARG A 106 -1.86 7.65 3.95
CA ARG A 106 -3.02 8.09 4.75
C ARG A 106 -3.54 9.42 4.21
N GLU A 107 -4.85 9.50 4.04
CA GLU A 107 -5.53 10.72 3.63
C GLU A 107 -5.29 11.83 4.66
N GLN A 108 -4.89 13.01 4.19
CA GLN A 108 -5.21 14.28 4.83
C GLN A 108 -6.13 15.00 3.87
N ARG A 109 -7.34 15.34 4.31
CA ARG A 109 -8.24 16.12 3.47
C ARG A 109 -7.61 17.49 3.25
N LEU A 110 -7.54 17.94 2.00
CA LEU A 110 -7.02 19.27 1.65
C LEU A 110 -7.70 20.41 2.44
N GLN A 111 -8.95 20.20 2.86
CA GLN A 111 -9.71 21.14 3.69
C GLN A 111 -9.10 21.35 5.09
N GLU A 112 -8.47 20.32 5.66
CA GLU A 112 -7.84 20.37 6.99
C GLU A 112 -6.49 21.11 6.99
N LEU A 113 -5.91 21.34 5.81
CA LEU A 113 -4.63 22.03 5.66
C LEU A 113 -4.77 23.57 5.73
N ASN A 114 -5.98 24.08 5.49
CA ASN A 114 -6.29 25.51 5.49
C ASN A 114 -6.91 26.01 6.79
N GLU A 115 -7.15 25.15 7.78
CA GLU A 115 -7.63 25.62 9.08
C GLU A 115 -6.48 26.26 9.88
N PRO A 116 -6.63 27.51 10.36
CA PRO A 116 -5.64 28.11 11.23
C PRO A 116 -5.53 27.27 12.50
N LYS A 117 -4.34 26.72 12.77
CA LYS A 117 -4.07 25.98 14.00
C LYS A 117 -4.55 26.81 15.20
N PRO A 118 -5.38 26.25 16.11
CA PRO A 118 -5.83 26.99 17.27
C PRO A 118 -4.61 27.45 18.06
N ARG A 119 -4.52 28.76 18.29
CA ARG A 119 -3.48 29.34 19.15
C ARG A 119 -3.64 28.70 20.51
N ARG A 120 -2.61 28.00 20.98
CA ARG A 120 -2.52 27.60 22.39
C ARG A 120 -2.53 28.87 23.21
N HIS A 121 -3.68 29.21 23.79
CA HIS A 121 -3.71 30.17 24.88
C HIS A 121 -2.94 29.52 26.03
N SER A 122 -1.70 29.96 26.25
CA SER A 122 -1.04 29.74 27.52
C SER A 122 -1.87 30.47 28.57
N SER A 123 -2.67 29.70 29.31
CA SER A 123 -3.25 30.16 30.57
C SER A 123 -2.10 30.45 31.52
N LEU A 124 -1.68 31.71 31.56
CA LEU A 124 -0.94 32.25 32.70
C LEU A 124 -1.86 32.15 33.91
N GLN A 125 -1.43 31.33 34.86
CA GLN A 125 -1.95 31.29 36.22
C GLN A 125 -1.79 32.68 36.85
N VAL A 126 -2.86 33.14 37.51
CA VAL A 126 -2.80 34.07 38.65
C VAL A 126 -3.76 33.53 39.70
#